data_AF-A0AAV5TLQ5-F1
#
_entry.id   AF-A0AAV5TLQ5-F1
#
_cell.length_a   1.000
_cell.length_b   1.000
_cell.length_c   1.000
_cell.angle_alpha   90.00
_cell.angle_beta   90.00
_cell.angle_gamma   90.00
#
_symmetry.space_group_name_H-M   'P 1'
#
loop_
_entity.id
_entity.type
_entity.pdbx_description
1 polymer ?
#
loop_
_entity_poly.entity_id
_entity_poly.type
_entity_poly.pdbx_seq_one_letter_code
_entity_poly.pdbx_strand_id
1 'polypeptide(L)' 'EYFCNTPKDDCDKNTTVCRDLAVGYKCECKKGLIYIPGTTKKCEDVNECKLKTHNCSVDGSEQCHNTWTSFFCNC' A
#
# COMPACT_ATOMS: atom_id res chain seq x y z
N GLU A 1 20.91 -17.01 -0.39
CA GLU A 1 19.76 -17.61 0.32
C GLU A 1 18.54 -16.73 0.06
N TYR A 2 17.37 -17.33 -0.14
CA TYR A 2 16.11 -16.61 -0.36
C TYR A 2 15.36 -16.56 0.98
N PHE A 3 15.05 -15.36 1.47
CA PHE A 3 14.46 -15.12 2.78
C PHE A 3 12.93 -15.01 2.71
N CYS A 4 12.36 -14.51 1.60
CA CYS A 4 10.92 -14.21 1.47
C CYS A 4 9.95 -15.40 1.48
N ASN A 5 10.48 -16.63 1.57
CA ASN A 5 9.70 -17.85 1.73
C ASN A 5 10.10 -18.64 2.99
N THR A 6 10.79 -17.97 3.92
CA THR A 6 11.25 -18.56 5.17
C THR A 6 10.61 -17.81 6.33
N PRO A 7 10.35 -18.43 7.49
CA PRO A 7 9.80 -17.72 8.67
C PRO A 7 10.68 -16.56 9.19
N LYS A 8 11.83 -16.32 8.56
CA LYS A 8 12.76 -15.24 8.88
C LYS A 8 12.36 -13.89 8.27
N ASP A 9 11.42 -13.86 7.31
CA ASP A 9 11.07 -12.61 6.63
C ASP A 9 10.28 -11.61 7.49
N ASP A 10 9.64 -12.00 8.61
CA ASP A 10 8.96 -11.10 9.57
C ASP A 10 8.16 -9.94 8.91
N CYS A 11 7.62 -10.19 7.70
CA CYS A 11 6.86 -9.24 6.91
C CYS A 11 5.36 -9.48 7.15
N ASP A 12 4.57 -8.41 7.18
CA ASP A 12 3.12 -8.53 7.22
C ASP A 12 2.57 -8.95 5.86
N LYS A 13 2.15 -10.21 5.72
CA LYS A 13 1.69 -10.76 4.43
C LYS A 13 0.41 -10.11 3.89
N ASN A 14 -0.36 -9.44 4.75
CA ASN A 14 -1.60 -8.78 4.37
C ASN A 14 -1.35 -7.45 3.68
N THR A 15 -0.36 -6.68 4.13
CA THR A 15 -0.11 -5.30 3.71
C THR A 15 1.24 -5.09 3.01
N THR A 16 2.16 -6.05 3.07
CA THR A 16 3.48 -5.95 2.45
C THR A 16 3.73 -7.05 1.41
N VAL A 17 4.72 -6.81 0.57
CA VAL A 17 5.33 -7.75 -0.37
C VAL A 17 6.79 -7.89 0.05
N CYS A 18 7.21 -9.12 0.32
CA CYS A 18 8.60 -9.41 0.58
C CYS A 18 9.38 -9.44 -0.74
N ARG A 19 10.54 -8.77 -0.79
CA ARG A 19 11.51 -8.88 -1.89
C ARG A 19 12.88 -9.31 -1.38
N ASP A 20 13.42 -10.36 -1.97
CA ASP A 20 14.78 -10.80 -1.73
C ASP A 20 15.79 -9.81 -2.32
N LEU A 21 16.86 -9.53 -1.58
CA LEU A 21 17.95 -8.65 -1.97
C LEU A 21 19.24 -9.46 -2.13
N ALA A 22 20.28 -8.84 -2.71
CA ALA A 22 21.62 -9.45 -2.77
C ALA A 22 22.15 -9.78 -1.37
N VAL A 23 21.77 -9.00 -0.35
CA VAL A 23 22.04 -9.24 1.06
C VAL A 23 20.73 -9.05 1.83
N GLY A 24 20.12 -10.15 2.28
CA GLY A 24 18.90 -10.12 3.08
C GLY A 24 17.61 -9.97 2.26
N TYR A 25 16.63 -9.30 2.84
CA TYR A 25 15.31 -9.07 2.25
C TYR A 25 14.75 -7.72 2.70
N LYS A 26 13.71 -7.26 2.01
CA LYS A 26 12.92 -6.09 2.41
C LYS A 26 11.43 -6.38 2.34
N CYS A 27 10.66 -5.83 3.27
CA CYS A 27 9.20 -5.80 3.22
C CYS A 27 8.77 -4.47 2.63
N GLU A 28 8.11 -4.45 1.48
CA GLU A 28 7.59 -3.25 0.83
C GLU A 28 6.07 -3.19 0.95
N CYS A 29 5.51 -2.02 1.29
CA CYS A 29 4.05 -1.87 1.29
C CYS A 29 3.46 -2.21 -0.09
N LYS A 30 2.31 -2.90 -0.10
CA LYS A 30 1.56 -3.15 -1.33
C LYS A 30 1.17 -1.83 -1.98
N LYS A 31 0.92 -1.86 -3.28
CA LYS A 31 0.43 -0.69 -4.03
C LYS A 31 -0.85 -0.15 -3.36
N GLY A 32 -0.96 1.17 -3.23
CA GLY A 32 -2.06 1.83 -2.53
C GLY A 32 -1.86 1.89 -1.00
N LEU A 33 -0.73 1.42 -0.47
CA LEU A 33 -0.40 1.53 0.95
C LEU A 33 0.93 2.29 1.15
N ILE A 34 1.06 2.96 2.30
CA ILE A 34 2.27 3.68 2.73
C ILE A 34 2.69 3.23 4.12
N TYR A 35 3.98 3.36 4.45
CA TYR A 35 4.44 3.10 5.81
C TYR A 35 3.81 4.08 6.79
N ILE A 36 3.29 3.55 7.89
CA ILE A 36 2.79 4.40 8.98
C ILE A 36 3.97 5.19 9.53
N PRO A 37 3.88 6.53 9.62
CA PRO A 37 4.94 7.35 10.18
C PRO A 37 5.41 6.83 11.55
N GLY A 38 6.72 6.60 11.68
CA GLY A 38 7.29 6.04 12.91
C GLY A 38 7.30 4.51 13.00
N THR A 39 6.84 3.80 11.96
CA THR A 39 6.97 2.34 11.85
C THR A 39 7.68 1.94 10.56
N THR A 40 8.35 0.78 10.56
CA THR A 40 9.08 0.26 9.38
C THR A 40 8.46 -1.00 8.77
N LYS A 41 7.40 -1.54 9.37
CA LYS A 41 6.78 -2.81 8.98
C LYS A 41 5.25 -2.78 8.91
N LYS A 42 4.63 -1.65 9.23
CA LYS A 42 3.17 -1.49 9.16
C LYS A 42 2.85 -0.51 8.05
N CYS A 43 1.88 -0.90 7.23
CA CYS A 43 1.39 -0.06 6.16
C CYS A 43 -0.05 0.35 6.45
N GLU A 44 -0.37 1.59 6.16
CA GLU A 44 -1.72 2.12 6.13
C GLU A 44 -2.13 2.41 4.69
N ASP A 45 -3.44 2.47 4.50
CA ASP A 45 -4.06 2.77 3.22
C ASP A 45 -3.84 4.22 2.79
N VAL A 46 -3.44 4.41 1.54
CA VAL A 46 -3.30 5.73 0.94
C VAL A 46 -4.68 6.22 0.59
N ASN A 47 -5.11 7.29 1.23
CA ASN A 47 -6.40 7.87 0.90
C ASN A 47 -6.30 8.78 -0.33
N GLU A 48 -6.48 8.24 -1.54
CA GLU A 48 -6.33 9.02 -2.78
C GLU A 48 -7.38 10.14 -2.88
N CYS A 49 -8.55 9.98 -2.26
CA CYS A 49 -9.58 11.01 -2.20
C CYS A 49 -9.12 12.24 -1.38
N LYS A 50 -8.49 12.02 -0.23
CA LYS A 50 -7.93 13.10 0.60
C LYS A 50 -6.72 13.75 -0.06
N LEU A 51 -5.88 12.96 -0.73
CA LEU A 51 -4.68 13.44 -1.41
C LEU A 51 -4.97 14.06 -2.78
N LYS A 52 -6.22 13.96 -3.28
CA LYS A 52 -6.63 14.40 -4.62
C LYS A 52 -5.76 13.79 -5.73
N THR A 53 -5.31 12.56 -5.52
CA THR A 53 -4.54 11.77 -6.50
C THR A 53 -5.42 10.78 -7.27
N HIS A 54 -6.73 10.79 -7.00
CA HIS A 54 -7.73 10.00 -7.72
C HIS A 54 -7.96 10.54 -9.15
N ASN A 55 -8.53 9.71 -10.03
CA ASN A 55 -8.87 10.07 -11.41
C ASN A 55 -10.38 10.30 -11.63
N CYS A 56 -11.15 10.50 -10.54
CA CYS A 56 -12.57 10.87 -10.65
C CYS A 56 -12.74 12.23 -11.34
N SER A 57 -13.91 12.42 -11.96
CA SER A 57 -14.30 13.61 -12.70
C SER A 57 -14.07 14.88 -11.89
N VAL A 58 -13.24 15.76 -12.43
CA VAL A 58 -12.89 17.05 -11.83
C VAL A 58 -14.03 18.06 -11.86
N ASP A 59 -15.05 17.82 -12.70
CA ASP A 59 -16.24 18.65 -12.82
C ASP A 59 -17.21 18.50 -11.62
N GLY A 60 -16.93 17.54 -10.73
CA GLY A 60 -17.78 17.27 -9.56
C GLY A 60 -18.94 16.33 -9.86
N SER A 61 -18.99 15.77 -11.08
CA SER A 61 -19.97 14.74 -11.47
C SER A 61 -19.71 13.37 -10.85
N GLU A 62 -18.61 13.20 -10.13
CA GLU A 62 -18.25 11.95 -9.45
C GLU A 62 -17.71 12.24 -8.04
N GLN A 63 -18.20 11.50 -7.07
CA GLN A 63 -17.72 11.44 -5.70
C GLN A 63 -16.65 10.36 -5.56
N CYS A 64 -15.52 10.73 -4.97
CA CYS A 64 -14.43 9.80 -4.67
C CYS A 64 -14.73 9.05 -3.37
N HIS A 65 -14.68 7.72 -3.45
CA HIS A 65 -14.79 6.83 -2.30
C HIS A 65 -13.53 6.00 -2.15
N ASN A 66 -12.85 6.21 -1.01
CA ASN A 66 -11.64 5.49 -0.68
C ASN A 66 -11.95 4.05 -0.26
N THR A 67 -11.22 3.07 -0.78
CA THR A 67 -11.33 1.66 -0.43
C THR A 67 -9.98 1.12 -0.01
N TRP A 68 -9.95 -0.09 0.57
CA TRP A 68 -8.67 -0.68 0.96
C TRP A 68 -7.82 -0.96 -0.29
N THR A 69 -6.63 -0.35 -0.35
CA THR A 69 -5.63 -0.39 -1.43
C THR A 69 -6.02 0.32 -2.74
N SER A 70 -7.13 1.08 -2.77
CA SER A 70 -7.64 1.71 -3.99
C SER A 70 -8.69 2.79 -3.67
N PHE A 71 -9.27 3.36 -4.72
CA PHE A 71 -10.50 4.16 -4.63
C PHE A 71 -11.46 3.75 -5.75
N PHE A 72 -12.71 4.19 -5.65
CA PHE A 72 -13.65 4.19 -6.77
C PHE A 72 -14.37 5.53 -6.85
N CYS A 73 -14.86 5.83 -8.05
CA CYS A 73 -15.64 7.02 -8.34
C CYS A 73 -17.12 6.62 -8.48
N ASN A 74 -18.01 7.36 -7.83
CA ASN A 74 -19.45 7.14 -7.90
C ASN A 74 -20.15 8.40 -8.40
N CYS A 75 -21.06 8.28 -9.36
CA CYS A 75 -21.79 9.42 -9.92
C CYS A 75 -22.81 9.99 -8.92
#